data_AF-A0A4R8C447-F1
#
_entry.id   AF-A0A4R8C447-F1
#
_cell.length_a   1.000
_cell.length_b   1.000
_cell.length_c   1.000
_cell.angle_alpha   90.00
_cell.angle_beta   90.00
_cell.angle_gamma   90.00
#
_symmetry.space_group_name_H-M   'P 1'
#
loop_
_entity.id
_entity.type
_entity.pdbx_description
1 polymer ?
#
loop_
_entity_poly.entity_id
_entity_poly.type
_entity_poly.pdbx_seq_one_letter_code
_entity_poly.pdbx_strand_id
1 'polypeptide(L)'
;MPVEPSDLPPTTTTPATEPVTKKAPSKKTHRSERAEDWAHTRVGDPWPCDICGHNAFMRDPYTGRPCHLICAKTQAHERGEQW
;
A
#
# COMPACT_ATOMS: atom_id res chain seq x y z
N MET A 1 19.28 -63.94 -0.88
CA MET A 1 18.90 -62.99 0.18
C MET A 1 18.81 -61.62 -0.47
N PRO A 2 17.61 -61.05 -0.65
CA PRO A 2 17.44 -59.78 -1.34
C PRO A 2 17.79 -58.61 -0.41
N VAL A 3 18.67 -57.72 -0.85
CA VAL A 3 18.92 -56.43 -0.20
C VAL A 3 18.54 -55.33 -1.18
N GLU A 4 17.37 -54.77 -0.94
CA GLU A 4 16.87 -53.54 -1.54
C GLU A 4 16.99 -52.47 -0.46
N PRO A 5 17.50 -51.27 -0.77
CA PRO A 5 16.73 -50.11 -0.35
C PRO A 5 16.93 -48.92 -1.30
N SER A 6 15.83 -48.35 -1.81
CA SER A 6 15.76 -46.90 -1.99
C SER A 6 14.37 -46.44 -2.39
N ASP A 7 13.95 -45.35 -1.74
CA ASP A 7 12.96 -44.37 -2.18
C ASP A 7 11.49 -44.82 -2.08
N LEU A 8 10.66 -44.32 -1.14
CA LEU A 8 10.24 -42.93 -0.88
C LEU A 8 9.44 -42.84 0.46
N PRO A 9 8.76 -41.72 0.83
CA PRO A 9 9.12 -40.62 1.74
C PRO A 9 8.13 -40.59 2.95
N PRO A 10 7.68 -39.48 3.57
CA PRO A 10 8.27 -38.17 3.89
C PRO A 10 8.27 -37.94 5.41
N THR A 11 9.15 -37.11 5.95
CA THR A 11 8.87 -36.37 7.19
C THR A 11 10.04 -35.44 7.44
N THR A 12 9.77 -34.16 7.53
CA THR A 12 10.35 -33.28 8.54
C THR A 12 9.70 -31.92 8.39
N THR A 13 8.83 -31.66 9.36
CA THR A 13 8.76 -30.38 10.07
C THR A 13 8.30 -29.17 9.27
N THR A 14 7.00 -28.95 9.35
CA THR A 14 6.44 -27.62 9.61
C THR A 14 7.14 -26.97 10.81
N PRO A 15 7.68 -25.75 10.68
CA PRO A 15 7.57 -24.78 11.76
C PRO A 15 6.37 -23.88 11.48
N ALA A 16 5.39 -24.00 12.36
CA ALA A 16 4.29 -23.06 12.51
C ALA A 16 4.88 -21.65 12.61
N THR A 17 4.50 -20.78 11.69
CA THR A 17 4.80 -19.35 11.79
C THR A 17 3.51 -18.57 11.85
N GLU A 18 2.81 -18.71 12.97
CA GLU A 18 1.93 -17.67 13.52
C GLU A 18 2.20 -17.65 15.03
N PRO A 19 2.22 -16.50 15.73
CA PRO A 19 1.56 -15.24 15.40
C PRO A 19 2.47 -14.01 15.62
N VAL A 20 2.62 -13.12 14.64
CA VAL A 20 3.04 -11.75 14.96
C VAL A 20 1.78 -10.90 15.08
N THR A 21 1.23 -10.92 16.29
CA THR A 21 0.36 -9.87 16.82
C THR A 21 1.07 -8.54 16.68
N LYS A 22 0.90 -7.88 15.52
CA LYS A 22 1.14 -6.45 15.41
C LYS A 22 -0.09 -5.79 16.02
N LYS A 23 0.16 -5.22 17.20
CA LYS A 23 -0.74 -4.42 18.04
C LYS A 23 -1.75 -3.65 17.19
N ALA A 24 -3.03 -3.88 17.46
CA ALA A 24 -4.11 -3.07 16.93
C ALA A 24 -3.82 -1.58 17.18
N PRO A 25 -3.85 -0.72 16.15
CA PRO A 25 -3.77 0.71 16.39
C PRO A 25 -5.04 1.15 17.10
N SER A 26 -4.82 1.53 18.35
CA SER A 26 -5.70 2.22 19.27
C SER A 26 -6.55 3.29 18.57
N LYS A 27 -7.85 3.32 18.90
CA LYS A 27 -8.87 4.31 18.50
C LYS A 27 -8.27 5.70 18.22
N LYS A 28 -8.06 6.02 16.94
CA LYS A 28 -7.83 7.38 16.46
C LYS A 28 -8.75 7.57 15.27
N THR A 29 -9.52 8.64 15.34
CA THR A 29 -10.46 9.15 14.35
C THR A 29 -10.09 8.77 12.92
N HIS A 30 -11.04 8.14 12.23
CA HIS A 30 -10.98 7.58 10.88
C HIS A 30 -10.39 8.57 9.86
N ARG A 31 -9.07 8.61 9.76
CA ARG A 31 -8.39 9.23 8.64
C ARG A 31 -8.40 8.22 7.50
N SER A 32 -8.68 8.73 6.31
CA SER A 32 -8.41 8.10 5.04
C SER A 32 -7.20 7.17 4.98
N GLU A 33 -7.31 5.85 4.72
CA GLU A 33 -6.13 5.11 4.23
C GLU A 33 -5.48 5.88 3.06
N ARG A 34 -6.34 6.47 2.23
CA ARG A 34 -5.98 7.45 1.21
C ARG A 34 -5.25 8.69 1.73
N ALA A 35 -5.74 9.38 2.76
CA ALA A 35 -5.03 10.54 3.31
C ALA A 35 -3.70 10.19 3.99
N GLU A 36 -3.50 8.95 4.44
CA GLU A 36 -2.22 8.45 4.93
C GLU A 36 -1.25 8.15 3.79
N ASP A 37 -1.70 7.52 2.70
CA ASP A 37 -0.87 7.26 1.51
C ASP A 37 -0.36 8.57 0.90
N TRP A 38 -1.23 9.59 0.83
CA TRP A 38 -0.84 10.91 0.33
C TRP A 38 0.13 11.66 1.26
N ALA A 39 0.17 11.34 2.56
CA ALA A 39 1.14 11.93 3.48
C ALA A 39 2.56 11.38 3.27
N HIS A 40 2.67 10.18 2.72
CA HIS A 40 3.94 9.50 2.43
C HIS A 40 4.25 9.45 0.93
N THR A 41 3.53 10.24 0.13
CA THR A 41 3.71 10.19 -1.31
C THR A 41 5.06 10.74 -1.74
N ARG A 42 5.52 10.30 -2.90
CA ARG A 42 6.76 10.78 -3.49
C ARG A 42 6.62 12.24 -3.91
N VAL A 43 7.65 13.01 -3.57
CA VAL A 43 7.87 14.36 -4.06
C VAL A 43 9.01 14.29 -5.07
N GLY A 44 8.83 14.93 -6.22
CA GLY A 44 9.82 14.96 -7.30
C GLY A 44 9.81 16.30 -8.02
N ASP A 45 10.30 16.29 -9.27
CA ASP A 45 10.36 17.49 -10.11
C ASP A 45 9.00 18.16 -10.31
N PRO A 46 8.96 19.46 -10.59
CA PRO A 46 7.72 20.15 -10.94
C PRO A 46 7.19 19.63 -12.28
N TRP A 47 6.05 18.97 -12.25
CA TRP A 47 5.32 18.52 -13.44
C TRP A 47 3.89 19.06 -13.40
N PRO A 48 3.25 19.33 -14.54
CA PRO A 48 1.89 19.86 -14.55
C PRO A 48 0.91 18.90 -13.88
N CYS A 49 0.07 19.42 -12.98
CA CYS A 49 -0.98 18.68 -12.30
C CYS A 49 -2.04 18.21 -13.30
N ASP A 50 -2.40 16.94 -13.29
CA ASP A 50 -3.42 16.39 -14.20
C ASP A 50 -4.83 16.99 -14.00
N ILE A 51 -5.10 17.59 -12.83
CA ILE A 51 -6.43 18.13 -12.50
C ILE A 51 -6.52 19.63 -12.82
N CYS A 52 -5.53 20.43 -12.42
CA CYS A 52 -5.58 21.89 -12.54
C CYS A 52 -4.55 22.49 -13.52
N GLY A 53 -3.68 21.67 -14.12
CA GLY A 53 -2.65 22.09 -15.07
C GLY A 53 -1.46 22.84 -14.48
N HIS A 54 -1.49 23.21 -13.20
CA HIS A 54 -0.39 23.93 -12.54
C HIS A 54 0.70 22.98 -12.05
N ASN A 55 1.94 23.47 -11.97
CA ASN A 55 3.07 22.65 -11.52
C ASN A 55 2.83 22.04 -10.13
N ALA A 56 2.94 20.72 -10.05
CA ALA A 56 2.84 19.90 -8.86
C ALA A 56 4.13 19.10 -8.62
N PHE A 57 4.62 19.17 -7.39
CA PHE A 57 5.79 18.41 -6.93
C PHE A 57 5.41 17.04 -6.40
N MET A 58 4.19 16.89 -5.88
CA MET A 58 3.67 15.62 -5.38
C MET A 58 3.24 14.71 -6.53
N ARG A 59 3.34 13.41 -6.27
CA ARG A 59 2.79 12.37 -7.12
C ARG A 59 1.61 11.72 -6.41
N ASP A 60 0.66 11.23 -7.18
CA ASP A 60 -0.39 10.38 -6.66
C ASP A 60 0.22 9.01 -6.31
N PRO A 61 0.05 8.50 -5.07
CA PRO A 61 0.59 7.20 -4.67
C PRO A 61 -0.04 6.02 -5.42
N TYR A 62 -1.26 6.16 -5.95
CA TYR A 62 -1.96 5.09 -6.67
C TYR A 62 -1.71 5.12 -8.17
N THR A 63 -1.65 6.31 -8.76
CA THR A 63 -1.52 6.47 -10.23
C THR A 63 -0.13 6.91 -10.66
N GLY A 64 0.72 7.36 -9.73
CA GLY A 64 2.04 7.91 -10.02
C GLY A 64 2.01 9.27 -10.72
N ARG A 65 0.83 9.85 -10.95
CA ARG A 65 0.63 11.08 -11.73
C ARG A 65 0.97 12.32 -10.92
N PRO A 66 1.50 13.39 -11.54
CA PRO A 66 1.67 14.68 -10.88
C PRO A 66 0.32 15.26 -10.46
N CYS A 67 0.12 15.48 -9.16
CA CYS A 67 -1.11 16.04 -8.66
C CYS A 67 -0.93 16.71 -7.30
N HIS A 68 -1.64 17.81 -7.05
CA HIS A 68 -1.68 18.42 -5.72
C HIS A 68 -2.56 17.59 -4.78
N LEU A 69 -2.19 17.57 -3.51
CA LEU A 69 -2.97 16.96 -2.43
C LEU A 69 -4.41 17.47 -2.43
N ILE A 70 -4.60 18.78 -2.58
CA ILE A 70 -5.92 19.42 -2.57
C ILE A 70 -6.72 18.99 -3.80
N CYS A 71 -6.12 18.97 -4.98
CA CYS A 71 -6.79 18.56 -6.20
C CYS A 71 -7.24 17.09 -6.13
N ALA A 72 -6.37 16.20 -5.65
CA ALA A 72 -6.72 14.80 -5.43
C ALA A 72 -7.80 14.62 -4.37
N LYS A 73 -7.76 15.43 -3.29
CA LYS A 73 -8.79 15.42 -2.25
C LYS A 73 -10.15 15.85 -2.77
N THR A 74 -10.19 16.95 -3.52
CA THR A 74 -11.44 17.45 -4.13
C THR A 74 -12.00 16.41 -5.10
N GLN A 75 -11.15 15.83 -5.95
CA GLN A 75 -11.59 14.80 -6.90
C GLN A 75 -12.10 13.53 -6.20
N ALA A 76 -11.44 13.07 -5.13
CA ALA A 76 -11.93 11.94 -4.34
C ALA A 76 -13.29 12.25 -3.71
N HIS A 77 -13.44 13.45 -3.14
CA HIS A 77 -14.71 13.90 -2.58
C HIS A 77 -15.83 13.98 -3.64
N GLU A 78 -15.55 14.49 -4.84
CA GLU A 78 -16.49 14.53 -5.96
C GLU A 78 -16.90 13.13 -6.44
N ARG A 79 -16.02 12.14 -6.33
CA ARG A 79 -16.30 10.73 -6.65
C ARG A 79 -17.01 9.97 -5.52
N GLY A 80 -17.19 10.60 -4.35
CA GLY A 80 -17.71 9.93 -3.15
C GLY A 80 -16.72 8.93 -2.55
N GLU A 81 -15.44 9.03 -2.90
CA GLU A 81 -14.38 8.23 -2.31
C GLU A 81 -14.01 8.78 -0.94
N GLN A 82 -13.76 7.88 0.02
CA GLN A 82 -13.36 8.28 1.36
C GLN A 82 -11.92 8.82 1.34
N TRP A 83 -11.71 9.99 1.97
CA TRP A 83 -10.44 10.70 2.12
C TRP A 83 -10.05 10.87 3.58
#